data_AF-A0A816ETT0-F1
#
_entry.id   AF-A0A816ETT0-F1
#
_cell.length_a   1.000
_cell.length_b   1.000
_cell.length_c   1.000
_cell.angle_alpha   90.00
_cell.angle_beta   90.00
_cell.angle_gamma   90.00
#
_symmetry.space_group_name_H-M   'P 1'
#
loop_
_entity.id
_entity.type
_entity.pdbx_description
1 polymer ?
#
loop_
_entity_poly.entity_id
_entity_poly.type
_entity_poly.pdbx_seq_one_letter_code
_entity_poly.pdbx_strand_id
1 'polypeptide(L)'
;KLETQLAKQRAIEKIEADKRARREKAAAEKSGGVVGDVPAVPTAKPQVATVLQPTRQYDECNLQIRLSDGSTIRHTFKAADR
;
A
#
# COMPACT_ATOMS: atom_id res chain seq x y z
N LYS A 1 10.43 -34.20 -15.24
CA LYS A 1 11.35 -33.05 -15.06
C LYS A 1 11.07 -31.86 -16.01
N LEU A 2 10.05 -31.91 -16.87
CA LEU A 2 9.69 -30.82 -17.79
C LEU A 2 8.76 -29.78 -17.15
N GLU A 3 7.89 -30.20 -16.24
CA GLU A 3 6.90 -29.34 -15.57
C GLU A 3 7.55 -28.29 -14.66
N THR A 4 8.65 -28.64 -13.99
CA THR A 4 9.42 -27.70 -13.16
C THR A 4 10.05 -26.58 -13.99
N GLN A 5 10.44 -26.85 -15.24
CA GLN A 5 10.97 -25.81 -16.12
C GLN A 5 9.86 -24.87 -16.59
N LEU A 6 8.67 -25.42 -16.88
CA LEU A 6 7.50 -24.62 -17.25
C LEU A 6 7.04 -23.71 -16.11
N ALA A 7 7.09 -24.20 -14.86
CA ALA A 7 6.77 -23.39 -13.69
C ALA A 7 7.75 -22.21 -13.49
N LYS A 8 9.04 -22.43 -13.72
CA LYS A 8 10.05 -21.36 -13.66
C LYS A 8 9.84 -20.30 -14.75
N GLN A 9 9.51 -20.71 -15.98
CA GLN A 9 9.21 -19.78 -17.07
C GLN A 9 8.00 -18.89 -16.73
N ARG A 10 6.91 -19.50 -16.25
CA ARG A 10 5.71 -18.75 -15.80
C ARG A 10 6.00 -17.78 -14.66
N ALA A 11 6.93 -18.12 -13.76
CA ALA A 11 7.34 -17.22 -12.68
C ALA A 11 8.13 -16.02 -13.22
N ILE A 12 9.05 -16.24 -14.15
CA ILE A 12 9.86 -15.18 -14.78
C ILE A 12 8.95 -14.22 -15.56
N GLU A 13 8.01 -14.74 -16.34
CA GLU A 13 7.05 -13.94 -17.11
C GLU A 13 6.21 -13.03 -16.20
N LYS A 14 5.74 -13.55 -15.07
CA LYS A 14 4.98 -12.75 -14.09
C LYS A 14 5.83 -11.64 -13.46
N ILE A 15 7.09 -11.95 -13.13
CA ILE A 15 8.03 -10.96 -12.58
C ILE A 15 8.31 -9.86 -13.60
N GLU A 16 8.48 -10.22 -14.88
CA GLU A 16 8.75 -9.25 -15.94
C GLU A 16 7.54 -8.35 -16.23
N ALA A 17 6.33 -8.92 -16.24
CA ALA A 17 5.09 -8.17 -16.38
C ALA A 17 4.88 -7.17 -15.23
N ASP A 18 5.09 -7.59 -13.98
CA ASP A 18 4.99 -6.70 -12.80
C ASP A 18 6.06 -5.59 -12.85
N LYS A 19 7.30 -5.95 -13.20
CA LYS A 19 8.40 -4.99 -13.35
C LYS A 19 8.15 -3.98 -14.47
N ARG A 20 7.49 -4.38 -15.56
CA ARG A 20 7.08 -3.49 -16.64
C ARG A 20 5.95 -2.56 -16.20
N ALA A 21 4.89 -3.10 -15.60
CA ALA A 21 3.76 -2.32 -15.10
C ALA A 21 4.21 -1.27 -14.06
N ARG A 22 5.15 -1.63 -13.18
CA ARG A 22 5.73 -0.71 -12.20
C ARG A 22 6.56 0.39 -12.85
N ARG A 23 7.33 0.07 -13.91
CA ARG A 23 8.08 1.07 -14.68
C ARG A 23 7.16 2.01 -15.44
N GLU A 24 6.08 1.50 -16.03
CA GLU A 24 5.10 2.33 -16.77
C GLU A 24 4.35 3.28 -15.82
N LYS A 25 3.92 2.82 -14.64
CA LYS A 25 3.35 3.68 -13.59
C LYS A 25 4.32 4.78 -13.14
N ALA A 26 5.58 4.43 -12.87
CA ALA A 26 6.60 5.39 -12.48
C ALA A 26 7.00 6.35 -13.62
N ALA A 27 6.86 5.95 -14.88
CA ALA A 27 7.07 6.83 -16.03
C ALA A 27 5.87 7.77 -16.25
N ALA A 28 4.64 7.28 -16.03
CA ALA A 28 3.41 8.08 -16.10
C ALA A 28 3.38 9.19 -15.03
N GLU A 29 3.88 8.91 -13.82
CA GLU A 29 4.08 9.93 -12.77
C GLU A 29 5.15 10.97 -13.17
N LYS A 30 6.11 10.60 -14.01
CA LYS A 30 7.16 11.52 -14.52
C LYS A 30 6.72 12.35 -15.72
N SER A 31 5.72 11.93 -16.49
CA SER A 31 5.21 12.70 -17.63
C SER A 31 4.10 13.71 -17.27
N GLY A 32 3.59 13.67 -16.03
CA GLY A 32 2.53 14.55 -15.54
C GLY A 32 3.06 15.70 -14.70
N GLY A 33 3.54 16.78 -15.33
CA GLY A 33 3.60 18.10 -14.70
C GLY A 33 4.96 18.79 -14.69
N VAL A 34 5.26 19.49 -15.79
CA VAL A 34 6.12 20.68 -15.74
C VAL A 34 5.22 21.89 -15.49
N VAL A 35 5.14 22.36 -14.24
CA VAL A 35 5.28 23.77 -13.85
C VAL A 35 5.20 23.88 -12.33
N GLY A 36 6.29 24.36 -11.71
CA GLY A 36 6.33 24.74 -10.31
C GLY A 36 7.65 24.36 -9.66
N ASP A 37 8.41 25.36 -9.25
CA ASP A 37 9.59 25.28 -8.38
C ASP A 37 9.36 24.30 -7.20
N VAL A 38 9.98 23.12 -7.21
CA VAL A 38 9.93 22.17 -6.07
C VAL A 38 11.31 21.47 -5.95
N PRO A 39 11.93 21.46 -4.75
CA PRO A 39 13.35 21.15 -4.59
C PRO A 39 13.67 19.68 -4.88
N ALA A 40 14.93 19.43 -5.27
CA ALA A 40 15.50 18.10 -5.48
C ALA A 40 15.13 17.14 -4.33
N VAL A 41 14.38 16.07 -4.64
CA VAL A 41 14.07 15.03 -3.65
C VAL A 41 15.21 14.01 -3.65
N PRO A 42 15.92 13.82 -2.52
CA PRO A 42 17.05 12.91 -2.43
C PRO A 42 16.61 11.46 -2.59
N THR A 43 17.56 10.63 -3.05
CA THR A 43 17.49 9.16 -3.03
C THR A 43 16.82 8.69 -1.75
N ALA A 44 15.64 8.09 -1.86
CA ALA A 44 14.92 7.57 -0.72
C ALA A 44 15.76 6.44 -0.10
N LYS A 45 16.51 6.76 0.97
CA LYS A 45 16.77 5.80 2.05
C LYS A 45 15.42 5.17 2.39
N PRO A 46 15.37 3.88 2.78
CA PRO A 46 14.15 3.30 3.31
C PRO A 46 13.68 4.26 4.41
N GLN A 47 12.59 4.99 4.14
CA GLN A 47 11.97 5.80 5.16
C GLN A 47 11.49 4.76 6.16
N VAL A 48 12.22 4.63 7.26
CA VAL A 48 11.62 4.17 8.50
C VAL A 48 10.41 5.05 8.60
N ALA A 49 9.23 4.48 8.38
CA ALA A 49 8.00 5.24 8.49
C ALA A 49 8.09 5.84 9.88
N THR A 50 8.33 7.16 9.96
CA THR A 50 8.09 7.90 11.18
C THR A 50 6.62 7.62 11.38
N VAL A 51 6.33 6.67 12.25
CA VAL A 51 5.00 6.45 12.78
C VAL A 51 4.72 7.79 13.42
N LEU A 52 4.10 8.70 12.66
CA LEU A 52 3.46 9.87 13.21
C LEU A 52 2.67 9.27 14.35
N GLN A 53 3.09 9.57 15.58
CA GLN A 53 2.39 9.07 16.74
C GLN A 53 0.94 9.44 16.48
N PRO A 54 0.04 8.45 16.26
CA PRO A 54 -1.30 8.75 15.82
C PRO A 54 -1.84 9.75 16.82
N THR A 55 -2.16 10.95 16.35
CA THR A 55 -2.77 11.97 17.20
C THR A 55 -3.94 11.27 17.84
N ARG A 56 -3.89 11.12 19.17
CA ARG A 56 -4.85 10.34 19.95
C ARG A 56 -6.17 11.12 20.03
N GLN A 57 -6.83 11.25 18.88
CA GLN A 57 -8.18 11.76 18.74
C GLN A 57 -9.11 10.60 19.08
N TYR A 58 -9.60 10.59 20.31
CA TYR A 58 -10.51 9.55 20.83
C TYR A 58 -11.98 9.86 20.53
N ASP A 59 -12.22 10.57 19.44
CA ASP A 59 -13.56 11.00 19.01
C ASP A 59 -14.32 9.84 18.33
N GLU A 60 -13.61 8.79 17.91
CA GLU A 60 -14.19 7.60 17.30
C GLU A 60 -13.55 6.31 17.84
N CYS A 61 -14.37 5.29 18.06
CA CYS A 61 -13.97 3.94 18.48
C CYS A 61 -14.41 2.94 17.40
N ASN A 62 -13.48 2.11 16.92
CA ASN A 62 -13.79 1.01 16.01
C ASN A 62 -13.84 -0.31 16.77
N LEU A 63 -15.01 -0.93 16.83
CA LEU A 63 -15.20 -2.25 17.43
C LEU A 63 -15.24 -3.32 16.34
N GLN A 64 -14.40 -4.34 16.47
CA GLN A 64 -14.40 -5.52 15.61
C GLN A 64 -14.68 -6.77 16.46
N ILE A 65 -15.75 -7.49 16.11
CA ILE A 65 -16.17 -8.73 16.76
C ILE A 65 -15.95 -9.87 15.79
N ARG A 66 -15.25 -10.92 16.21
CA ARG A 66 -15.11 -12.16 15.44
C ARG A 66 -16.14 -13.16 15.93
N LEU A 67 -16.93 -13.69 15.00
CA LEU A 67 -17.96 -14.68 15.27
C LEU A 67 -17.37 -16.10 15.18
N SER A 68 -18.11 -17.07 15.73
CA SER A 68 -17.72 -18.49 15.74
C SER A 68 -17.65 -19.12 14.35
N ASP A 69 -18.39 -18.58 13.38
CA ASP A 69 -18.32 -18.95 11.96
C ASP A 69 -17.06 -18.38 11.26
N GLY A 70 -16.23 -17.63 11.98
CA GLY A 70 -15.01 -17.00 11.48
C GLY A 70 -15.24 -15.68 10.76
N SER A 71 -16.48 -15.24 10.61
CA SER A 71 -16.82 -13.92 10.07
C SER A 71 -16.51 -12.80 11.08
N THR A 72 -16.51 -11.56 10.61
CA THR A 72 -16.17 -10.39 11.43
C THR A 72 -17.18 -9.27 11.24
N ILE A 73 -17.72 -8.77 12.34
CA ILE A 73 -18.59 -7.60 12.38
C ILE A 73 -17.73 -6.41 12.83
N ARG A 74 -17.77 -5.33 12.06
CA ARG A 74 -17.06 -4.08 12.39
C ARG A 74 -18.05 -2.93 12.48
N HIS A 75 -17.95 -2.14 13.54
CA HIS A 75 -18.76 -0.93 13.70
C HIS A 75 -17.91 0.21 14.26
N THR A 76 -18.11 1.42 13.76
CA THR A 76 -17.46 2.63 14.25
C THR A 76 -18.46 3.43 15.05
N PHE A 77 -18.14 3.72 16.30
CA PHE A 77 -18.92 4.54 17.22
C PHE A 77 -18.24 5.89 17.38
N LYS A 78 -19.02 6.97 17.35
CA LYS A 78 -18.52 8.30 17.70
C LYS A 78 -18.63 8.51 19.21
N ALA A 79 -17.72 9.28 19.78
CA ALA A 79 -17.80 9.72 21.17
C ALA A 79 -19.11 10.49 21.38
N ALA A 80 -19.78 10.23 22.50
CA ALA A 80 -20.94 11.01 22.88
C ALA A 80 -20.49 12.41 23.31
N ASP A 81 -21.16 13.44 22.78
CA ASP A 81 -20.98 14.82 23.23
C ASP A 81 -21.42 14.94 24.70
N ARG A 82 -20.66 15.66 25.52
CA ARG A 82 -20.83 15.70 26.99
C ARG A 82 -21.68 16.88 27.43
#